data_AF-A0A382YE42-F1
#
_entry.id   AF-A0A382YE42-F1
#
_cell.length_a   1.000
_cell.length_b   1.000
_cell.length_c   1.000
_cell.angle_alpha   90.00
_cell.angle_beta   90.00
_cell.angle_gamma   90.00
#
_symmetry.space_group_name_H-M   'P 1'
#
loop_
_entity.id
_entity.type
_entity.pdbx_description
1 polymer ?
#
loop_
_entity_poly.entity_id
_entity_poly.type
_entity_poly.pdbx_seq_one_letter_code
_entity_poly.pdbx_strand_id
1 'polypeptide(L)'
;MTSNAFAELFNGPPRVPESRLTQREMDLACSVQKVVEEVMLTLTSTLSRESGMDNLCLAGGVALNCVANGRILREGPFRSIWIQPAAGDAGGALGVAQLIWH
;
A
#
# COMPACT_ATOMS: atom_id res chain seq x y z
N MET A 1 -10.52 -10.82 -4.53
CA MET A 1 -11.95 -11.14 -4.30
C MET A 1 -12.23 -11.03 -2.81
N THR A 2 -13.38 -10.47 -2.42
CA THR A 2 -13.81 -10.39 -1.02
C THR A 2 -14.59 -11.65 -0.62
N SER A 3 -14.61 -11.98 0.67
CA SER A 3 -15.28 -13.18 1.20
C SER A 3 -16.71 -12.88 1.67
N ASN A 4 -17.49 -13.93 1.95
CA ASN A 4 -18.83 -13.78 2.58
C ASN A 4 -18.74 -13.08 3.93
N ALA A 5 -17.71 -13.36 4.73
CA ALA A 5 -17.47 -12.67 6.00
C ALA A 5 -17.27 -11.15 5.81
N PHE A 6 -16.62 -10.73 4.71
CA PHE A 6 -16.49 -9.32 4.37
C PHE A 6 -17.85 -8.70 4.02
N ALA A 7 -18.69 -9.42 3.26
CA ALA A 7 -20.02 -8.96 2.92
C ALA A 7 -20.93 -8.80 4.16
N GLU A 8 -20.85 -9.74 5.10
CA GLU A 8 -21.55 -9.67 6.39
C GLU A 8 -21.08 -8.49 7.23
N LEU A 9 -19.75 -8.33 7.38
CA LEU A 9 -19.16 -7.24 8.16
C LEU A 9 -19.56 -5.85 7.63
N PHE A 10 -19.65 -5.71 6.31
CA PHE A 10 -19.92 -4.43 5.64
C PHE A 10 -21.33 -4.32 5.06
N ASN A 11 -22.27 -5.08 5.63
CA ASN A 11 -23.71 -5.00 5.39
C ASN A 11 -24.10 -5.03 3.90
N GLY A 12 -23.52 -5.95 3.13
CA GLY A 12 -23.97 -6.22 1.77
C GLY A 12 -22.91 -6.84 0.86
N PRO A 13 -23.33 -7.33 -0.31
CA PRO A 13 -22.43 -7.97 -1.27
C PRO A 13 -21.44 -6.97 -1.89
N PRO A 14 -20.43 -7.47 -2.62
CA PRO A 14 -19.64 -6.67 -3.53
C PRO A 14 -20.54 -5.94 -4.53
N ARG A 15 -20.17 -4.72 -4.87
CA ARG A 15 -20.88 -3.93 -5.88
C ARG A 15 -20.77 -4.63 -7.25
N VAL A 16 -21.87 -4.66 -8.00
CA VAL A 16 -21.85 -5.07 -9.42
C VAL A 16 -20.94 -4.10 -10.19
N PRO A 17 -19.97 -4.58 -11.00
CA PRO A 17 -19.11 -3.71 -11.79
C PRO A 17 -19.91 -2.69 -12.61
N GLU A 18 -19.34 -1.49 -12.79
CA GLU A 18 -19.91 -0.39 -13.61
C GLU A 18 -21.27 0.16 -13.16
N SER A 19 -21.88 -0.37 -12.09
CA SER A 19 -23.05 0.24 -11.45
C SER A 19 -22.73 1.59 -10.77
N ARG A 20 -23.77 2.30 -10.33
CA ARG A 20 -23.62 3.56 -9.61
C ARG A 20 -22.92 3.34 -8.25
N LEU A 21 -21.92 4.19 -7.95
CA LEU A 21 -21.30 4.25 -6.62
C LEU A 21 -22.26 4.92 -5.64
N THR A 22 -22.47 4.29 -4.48
CA THR A 22 -23.23 4.85 -3.36
C THR A 22 -22.26 5.31 -2.26
N GLN A 23 -22.79 6.01 -1.25
CA GLN A 23 -22.02 6.44 -0.10
C GLN A 23 -21.33 5.27 0.61
N ARG A 24 -22.00 4.10 0.67
CA ARG A 24 -21.45 2.89 1.27
C ARG A 24 -20.13 2.48 0.62
N GLU A 25 -20.04 2.44 -0.71
CA GLU A 25 -18.79 2.05 -1.38
C GLU A 25 -17.68 3.09 -1.21
N MET A 26 -18.05 4.37 -1.15
CA MET A 26 -17.08 5.44 -0.89
C MET A 26 -16.52 5.35 0.54
N ASP A 27 -17.38 5.12 1.53
CA ASP A 27 -16.98 4.96 2.93
C ASP A 27 -16.11 3.72 3.12
N LEU A 28 -16.41 2.63 2.43
CA LEU A 28 -15.59 1.41 2.43
C LEU A 28 -14.20 1.67 1.85
N ALA A 29 -14.12 2.32 0.69
CA ALA A 29 -12.86 2.65 0.05
C ALA A 29 -12.01 3.58 0.94
N CYS A 30 -12.63 4.62 1.51
CA CYS A 30 -11.98 5.55 2.44
C CYS A 30 -11.46 4.84 3.70
N SER A 31 -12.29 3.96 4.30
CA SER A 31 -11.92 3.24 5.52
C SER A 31 -10.75 2.27 5.28
N VAL A 32 -10.78 1.51 4.19
CA VAL A 32 -9.68 0.60 3.84
C VAL A 32 -8.41 1.38 3.55
N GLN A 33 -8.49 2.48 2.80
CA GLN A 33 -7.36 3.36 2.53
C GLN A 33 -6.73 3.86 3.84
N LYS A 34 -7.55 4.35 4.78
CA LYS A 34 -7.07 4.84 6.08
C LYS A 34 -6.33 3.75 6.86
N VAL A 35 -6.89 2.53 6.92
CA VAL A 35 -6.24 1.39 7.59
C VAL A 35 -4.91 1.03 6.92
N VAL A 36 -4.86 1.00 5.59
CA VAL A 36 -3.61 0.73 4.85
C VAL A 36 -2.53 1.77 5.19
N GLU A 37 -2.89 3.05 5.22
CA GLU A 37 -1.95 4.11 5.58
C GLU A 37 -1.44 3.98 7.02
N GLU A 38 -2.30 3.69 7.99
CA GLU A 38 -1.92 3.49 9.39
C GLU A 38 -0.99 2.28 9.55
N VAL A 39 -1.27 1.18 8.86
CA VAL A 39 -0.42 -0.02 8.87
C VAL A 39 0.94 0.30 8.23
N MET A 40 0.97 0.98 7.09
CA MET A 40 2.21 1.35 6.41
C MET A 40 3.07 2.29 7.27
N LEU A 41 2.48 3.29 7.94
CA LEU A 41 3.21 4.16 8.88
C LEU A 41 3.77 3.38 10.07
N THR A 42 3.01 2.41 10.59
CA THR A 42 3.46 1.57 11.70
C THR A 42 4.64 0.70 11.29
N LEU A 43 4.56 0.04 10.13
CA LEU A 43 5.63 -0.83 9.61
C LEU A 43 6.90 -0.04 9.32
N THR A 44 6.78 1.10 8.65
CA THR A 44 7.93 1.97 8.33
C THR A 44 8.58 2.52 9.60
N SER A 45 7.79 2.89 10.61
CA SER A 45 8.32 3.31 11.92
C SER A 45 9.10 2.20 12.63
N THR A 46 8.59 0.96 12.59
CA THR A 46 9.30 -0.20 13.15
C THR A 46 10.59 -0.48 12.39
N LEU A 47 10.55 -0.48 11.05
CA LEU A 47 11.72 -0.69 10.20
C LEU A 47 12.82 0.35 10.44
N SER A 48 12.45 1.62 10.63
CA SER A 48 13.42 2.68 10.94
C SER A 48 14.14 2.43 12.27
N ARG A 49 13.40 2.01 13.32
CA ARG A 49 14.01 1.65 14.62
C ARG A 49 14.95 0.45 14.53
N GLU A 50 14.61 -0.55 13.72
CA GLU A 50 15.41 -1.77 13.58
C GLU A 50 16.64 -1.58 12.69
N SER A 51 16.51 -0.81 11.61
CA SER A 51 17.58 -0.63 10.62
C SER A 51 18.51 0.55 10.93
N GLY A 52 18.03 1.59 11.61
CA GLY A 52 18.75 2.85 11.81
C GLY A 52 19.02 3.63 10.51
N MET A 53 18.36 3.27 9.41
CA MET A 53 18.56 3.91 8.10
C MET A 53 17.72 5.17 7.93
N ASP A 54 18.31 6.18 7.28
CA ASP A 54 17.64 7.46 6.98
C ASP A 54 16.77 7.43 5.71
N ASN A 55 16.99 6.46 4.82
CA ASN A 55 16.31 6.40 3.52
C ASN A 55 15.56 5.07 3.37
N LEU A 56 14.36 5.14 2.81
CA LEU A 56 13.48 3.99 2.63
C LEU A 56 13.27 3.67 1.14
N CYS A 57 13.53 2.42 0.75
CA CYS A 57 13.15 1.90 -0.57
C CYS A 57 11.88 1.04 -0.46
N LEU A 58 10.92 1.28 -1.34
CA LEU A 58 9.62 0.60 -1.38
C LEU A 58 9.44 -0.14 -2.71
N ALA A 59 9.01 -1.40 -2.62
CA ALA A 59 8.57 -2.23 -3.74
C ALA A 59 7.39 -3.12 -3.27
N GLY A 60 6.77 -3.85 -4.19
CA GLY A 60 5.51 -4.58 -3.98
C GLY A 60 4.30 -3.76 -4.44
N GLY A 61 3.21 -4.42 -4.84
CA GLY A 61 2.04 -3.75 -5.43
C GLY A 61 1.42 -2.65 -4.54
N VAL A 62 1.48 -2.80 -3.21
CA VAL A 62 0.99 -1.79 -2.25
C VAL A 62 1.84 -0.51 -2.28
N ALA A 63 3.12 -0.60 -2.64
CA ALA A 63 4.00 0.56 -2.76
C ALA A 63 3.59 1.52 -3.90
N LEU A 64 2.65 1.13 -4.77
CA LEU A 64 2.05 2.04 -5.76
C LEU A 64 0.99 2.98 -5.16
N ASN A 65 0.66 2.85 -3.87
CA ASN A 65 -0.26 3.75 -3.17
C ASN A 65 0.41 5.10 -2.88
N CYS A 66 0.25 6.05 -3.81
CA CYS A 66 0.88 7.37 -3.70
C CYS A 66 0.40 8.19 -2.50
N VAL A 67 -0.84 7.99 -2.04
CA VAL A 67 -1.39 8.68 -0.86
C VAL A 67 -0.66 8.22 0.41
N ALA A 68 -0.52 6.89 0.58
CA ALA A 68 0.22 6.31 1.70
C ALA A 68 1.72 6.68 1.67
N ASN A 69 2.35 6.63 0.49
CA ASN A 69 3.75 7.06 0.32
C ASN A 69 3.94 8.53 0.71
N GLY A 70 3.01 9.40 0.31
CA GLY A 70 3.02 10.81 0.68
C GLY A 70 2.90 11.01 2.20
N ARG A 71 2.11 10.19 2.89
CA ARG A 71 2.05 10.21 4.36
C ARG A 71 3.36 9.73 4.98
N ILE A 72 3.95 8.63 4.51
CA ILE A 72 5.26 8.17 5.01
C ILE A 72 6.32 9.26 4.86
N LEU A 73 6.37 9.96 3.72
CA LEU A 73 7.36 11.02 3.50
C LEU A 73 7.16 12.23 4.43
N ARG A 74 5.92 12.57 4.80
CA ARG A 74 5.61 13.74 5.65
C ARG A 74 5.62 13.43 7.14
N GLU A 75 5.16 12.25 7.52
CA GLU A 75 4.84 11.87 8.90
C GLU A 75 5.80 10.80 9.43
N GLY A 76 6.47 10.06 8.54
CA GLY A 76 7.36 8.96 8.90
C GLY A 76 8.78 9.41 9.28
N PRO A 77 9.59 8.48 9.81
CA PRO A 77 10.93 8.80 10.33
C PRO A 77 12.03 8.88 9.24
N PHE A 78 11.69 8.71 7.97
CA PHE A 78 12.68 8.66 6.88
C PHE A 78 12.87 10.03 6.23
N ARG A 79 14.12 10.39 5.97
CA ARG A 79 14.48 11.64 5.28
C ARG A 79 14.10 11.63 3.81
N SER A 80 14.20 10.46 3.17
CA SER A 80 13.81 10.29 1.77
C SER A 80 13.21 8.91 1.52
N ILE A 81 12.34 8.84 0.52
CA ILE A 81 11.77 7.59 0.04
C ILE A 81 12.03 7.42 -1.45
N TRP A 82 12.24 6.18 -1.87
CA TRP A 82 12.31 5.79 -3.27
C TRP A 82 11.34 4.64 -3.53
N ILE A 83 10.53 4.77 -4.59
CA ILE A 83 9.55 3.76 -4.98
C ILE A 83 10.01 3.20 -6.32
N GLN A 84 10.14 1.88 -6.41
CA GLN A 84 10.45 1.22 -7.67
C GLN A 84 9.33 1.49 -8.70
N PRO A 85 9.59 2.06 -9.90
CA PRO A 85 8.51 2.36 -10.85
C PRO A 85 7.70 1.13 -11.29
N ALA A 86 8.36 -0.02 -11.38
CA ALA A 86 7.71 -1.31 -11.57
C ALA A 86 7.47 -2.03 -10.24
N ALA A 87 6.96 -1.38 -9.20
CA ALA A 87 6.88 -1.96 -7.86
C ALA A 87 6.04 -3.25 -7.76
N GLY A 88 5.04 -3.44 -8.63
CA GLY A 88 4.26 -4.68 -8.68
C GLY A 88 5.05 -5.88 -9.21
N ASP A 89 4.36 -7.01 -9.45
CA ASP A 89 4.99 -8.28 -9.83
C ASP A 89 5.87 -8.18 -11.09
N ALA A 90 5.55 -7.27 -12.01
CA ALA A 90 6.36 -7.00 -13.20
C ALA A 90 7.80 -6.56 -12.86
N GLY A 91 8.02 -5.90 -11.71
CA GLY A 91 9.35 -5.52 -11.25
C GLY A 91 10.23 -6.68 -10.85
N GLY A 92 9.66 -7.87 -10.62
CA GLY A 92 10.43 -9.07 -10.29
C GLY A 92 11.45 -9.42 -11.37
N ALA A 93 11.06 -9.30 -12.65
CA ALA A 93 11.97 -9.55 -13.78
C ALA A 93 13.17 -8.58 -13.77
N LEU A 94 12.93 -7.29 -13.52
CA LEU A 94 13.98 -6.29 -13.40
C LEU A 94 14.86 -6.55 -12.16
N GLY A 95 14.26 -6.91 -11.03
CA GLY A 95 14.97 -7.25 -9.81
C GLY A 95 15.91 -8.44 -9.98
N VAL A 96 15.45 -9.52 -10.63
CA VAL A 96 16.29 -10.69 -10.93
C VAL A 96 17.41 -10.36 -11.91
N ALA A 97 17.12 -9.60 -12.97
CA ALA A 97 18.15 -9.17 -13.92
C ALA A 97 19.25 -8.34 -13.22
N GLN A 98 18.84 -7.40 -12.37
CA GLN A 98 19.76 -6.57 -11.57
C GLN A 98 20.59 -7.41 -10.60
N LEU A 99 19.97 -8.39 -9.92
CA LEU A 99 20.65 -9.28 -8.97
C LEU A 99 21.68 -10.20 -9.64
N ILE A 100 21.39 -10.70 -10.85
CA ILE A 100 22.32 -11.58 -11.58
C ILE A 100 23.50 -10.77 -12.13
N TRP A 101 23.25 -9.53 -12.55
CA TRP A 101 24.27 -8.67 -13.13
C TRP A 101 25.29 -8.14 -12.11
N HIS A 102 24.88 -7.93 -10.85
CA HIS A 102 25.69 -7.35 -9.77
C HIS A 102 26.24 -8.39 -8.81
#